data_AF-A0A956XPW8-F1
#
_entry.id   AF-A0A956XPW8-F1
#
_cell.length_a   1.000
_cell.length_b   1.000
_cell.length_c   1.000
_cell.angle_alpha   90.00
_cell.angle_beta   90.00
_cell.angle_gamma   90.00
#
_symmetry.space_group_name_H-M   'P 1'
#
loop_
_entity.id
_entity.type
_entity.pdbx_description
1 polymer ?
#
loop_
_entity_poly.entity_id
_entity_poly.type
_entity_poly.pdbx_seq_one_letter_code
_entity_poly.pdbx_strand_id
1 'polypeptide(L)'
;MPRMRLYTLLFALLVSLTACNFQSNVQLNIDENSTTATVTMQESEVQTLFTTLLSNQSNPLLETPGVDLRPGEVFVRGIIVTERGDRVPGSMSVYISASNGGLSVRIDNVDFGNLTVQSAEIDRINASIAEGLQRSAANNNSGAQITNVTITDTTLSFTITAPRRR
;
A
#
# COMPACT_ATOMS: atom_id res chain seq x y z
N MET A 1 19.01 -30.87 -19.26
CA MET A 1 19.58 -29.94 -18.25
C MET A 1 18.89 -28.56 -18.30
N PRO A 2 17.62 -28.38 -17.85
CA PRO A 2 16.94 -27.08 -17.89
C PRO A 2 16.81 -26.37 -16.53
N ARG A 3 17.08 -27.05 -15.41
CA ARG A 3 16.82 -26.51 -14.06
C ARG A 3 17.72 -25.34 -13.65
N MET A 4 18.88 -25.18 -14.28
CA MET A 4 19.87 -24.16 -13.91
C MET A 4 19.55 -22.75 -14.47
N ARG A 5 18.72 -22.66 -15.52
CA ARG A 5 18.32 -21.39 -16.15
C ARG A 5 17.17 -20.68 -15.42
N LEU A 6 16.38 -21.41 -14.63
CA LEU A 6 15.27 -20.83 -13.87
C LEU A 6 15.75 -20.04 -12.65
N TYR A 7 16.77 -20.53 -11.95
CA TYR A 7 17.34 -19.86 -10.77
C TYR A 7 18.06 -18.56 -11.13
N THR A 8 18.71 -18.50 -12.30
CA THR A 8 19.39 -17.28 -12.77
C THR A 8 18.38 -16.17 -13.14
N LEU A 9 17.21 -16.54 -13.66
CA LEU A 9 16.15 -15.60 -14.01
C LEU A 9 15.41 -15.07 -12.76
N LEU A 10 15.20 -15.93 -11.75
CA LEU A 10 14.63 -15.53 -10.46
C LEU A 10 15.57 -14.57 -9.70
N PHE A 11 16.87 -14.85 -9.73
CA PHE A 11 17.88 -13.99 -9.09
C PHE A 11 18.02 -12.64 -9.79
N ALA A 12 18.01 -12.61 -11.13
CA ALA A 12 18.05 -11.36 -11.90
C ALA A 12 16.82 -10.48 -11.66
N LEU A 13 15.63 -11.09 -11.49
CA LEU A 13 14.39 -10.38 -11.17
C LEU A 13 14.44 -9.76 -9.75
N LEU A 14 15.01 -10.49 -8.78
CA LEU A 14 15.20 -10.01 -7.41
C LEU A 14 16.20 -8.84 -7.33
N VAL A 15 17.26 -8.84 -8.14
CA VAL A 15 18.25 -7.75 -8.19
C VAL A 15 17.70 -6.53 -8.95
N SER A 16 16.81 -6.69 -9.93
CA SER A 16 16.18 -5.54 -10.59
C SER A 16 15.19 -4.78 -9.68
N LEU A 17 14.67 -5.42 -8.63
CA LEU A 17 13.80 -4.80 -7.65
C LEU A 17 14.55 -3.92 -6.63
N THR A 18 15.86 -4.09 -6.46
CA THR A 18 16.69 -3.26 -5.55
C THR A 18 17.20 -1.97 -6.18
N ALA A 19 16.91 -1.72 -7.47
CA ALA A 19 17.35 -0.52 -8.19
C ALA A 19 16.37 0.67 -8.06
N CYS A 20 15.13 0.43 -7.61
CA CYS A 20 14.36 1.47 -6.96
C CYS A 20 14.80 1.50 -5.49
N ASN A 21 15.15 2.68 -4.95
CA ASN A 21 15.60 2.91 -3.58
C ASN A 21 14.53 2.58 -2.50
N PHE A 22 13.72 1.53 -2.69
CA PHE A 22 12.89 0.93 -1.67
C PHE A 22 13.79 0.06 -0.81
N GLN A 23 14.18 0.60 0.34
CA GLN A 23 14.94 -0.10 1.36
C GLN A 23 14.01 -0.93 2.26
N SER A 24 12.94 -1.46 1.66
CA SER A 24 11.93 -2.22 2.35
C SER A 24 12.55 -3.49 2.92
N ASN A 25 12.37 -3.69 4.22
CA ASN A 25 12.87 -4.87 4.91
C ASN A 25 11.93 -6.03 4.57
N VAL A 26 12.34 -6.84 3.59
CA VAL A 26 11.63 -8.04 3.18
C VAL A 26 12.21 -9.22 3.96
N GLN A 27 11.40 -9.81 4.83
CA GLN A 27 11.73 -11.02 5.56
C GLN A 27 11.02 -12.20 4.90
N LEU A 28 11.79 -13.20 4.48
CA LEU A 28 11.27 -14.43 3.91
C LEU A 28 11.41 -15.55 4.94
N ASN A 29 10.31 -16.25 5.22
CA ASN A 29 10.31 -17.44 6.05
C ASN A 29 9.63 -18.58 5.28
N ILE A 30 10.36 -19.69 5.13
CA ILE A 30 9.95 -20.84 4.34
C ILE A 30 9.70 -22.00 5.29
N ASP A 31 8.47 -22.50 5.29
CA ASP A 31 8.08 -23.70 6.03
C ASP A 31 7.83 -24.89 5.07
N GLU A 32 7.42 -26.04 5.62
CA GLU A 32 7.18 -27.26 4.85
C GLU A 32 5.98 -27.15 3.89
N ASN A 33 5.00 -26.31 4.21
CA ASN A 33 3.70 -26.21 3.54
C ASN A 33 3.48 -24.85 2.84
N SER A 34 4.20 -23.80 3.22
CA SER A 34 3.99 -22.43 2.83
C SER A 34 5.28 -21.61 2.81
N THR A 35 5.27 -20.55 2.01
CA THR A 35 6.29 -19.50 2.04
C THR A 35 5.61 -18.23 2.52
N THR A 36 6.14 -17.64 3.57
CA THR A 36 5.70 -16.34 4.08
C THR A 36 6.72 -15.26 3.75
N ALA A 37 6.23 -14.12 3.29
CA ALA A 37 7.01 -12.93 3.01
C ALA A 37 6.40 -11.78 3.80
N THR A 38 7.16 -11.20 4.72
CA THR A 38 6.77 -9.97 5.42
C THR A 38 7.50 -8.81 4.79
N VAL A 39 6.75 -7.85 4.27
CA VAL A 39 7.28 -6.61 3.73
C VAL A 39 7.03 -5.53 4.78
N THR A 40 8.10 -4.86 5.21
CA THR A 40 8.01 -3.71 6.12
C THR A 40 8.42 -2.45 5.38
N MET A 41 7.54 -1.46 5.40
CA MET A 41 7.74 -0.14 4.83
C MET A 41 7.86 0.89 5.94
N GLN A 42 8.84 1.78 5.83
CA GLN A 42 8.99 2.94 6.70
C GLN A 42 7.98 4.03 6.33
N GLU A 43 7.68 4.94 7.26
CA GLU A 43 6.79 6.08 7.01
C GLU A 43 7.14 6.86 5.73
N SER A 44 8.43 7.11 5.45
CA SER A 44 8.86 7.80 4.23
C SER A 44 8.54 7.03 2.94
N GLU A 45 8.59 5.69 2.99
CA GLU A 45 8.21 4.83 1.87
C GLU A 45 6.69 4.83 1.68
N VAL A 46 5.93 4.80 2.78
CA VAL A 46 4.46 4.95 2.75
C VAL A 46 4.07 6.32 2.20
N GLN A 47 4.75 7.39 2.60
CA GLN A 47 4.54 8.73 2.04
C GLN A 47 4.76 8.75 0.53
N THR A 48 5.84 8.13 0.05
CA THR A 48 6.14 8.04 -1.39
C THR A 48 5.06 7.26 -2.14
N LEU A 49 4.59 6.14 -1.56
CA LEU A 49 3.49 5.34 -2.11
C LEU A 49 2.20 6.16 -2.21
N PHE A 50 1.78 6.82 -1.14
CA PHE A 50 0.58 7.66 -1.14
C PHE A 50 0.70 8.84 -2.10
N THR A 51 1.85 9.51 -2.13
CA THR A 51 2.11 10.61 -3.07
C THR A 51 1.93 10.13 -4.52
N THR A 52 2.50 8.95 -4.85
CA THR A 52 2.38 8.35 -6.19
C THR A 52 0.94 7.95 -6.53
N LEU A 53 0.21 7.36 -5.57
CA LEU A 53 -1.18 6.98 -5.76
C LEU A 53 -2.08 8.19 -5.99
N LEU A 54 -1.89 9.25 -5.21
CA LEU A 54 -2.66 10.50 -5.31
C LEU A 54 -2.30 11.29 -6.57
N SER A 55 -1.02 11.30 -6.99
CA SER A 55 -0.60 12.00 -8.21
C SER A 55 -1.07 11.33 -9.50
N ASN A 56 -1.35 10.02 -9.46
CA ASN A 56 -1.87 9.28 -10.61
C ASN A 56 -3.37 9.53 -10.86
N GLN A 57 -4.05 10.30 -10.02
CA GLN A 57 -5.42 10.73 -10.24
C GLN A 57 -5.45 12.00 -11.09
N SER A 58 -6.38 12.07 -12.05
CA SER A 58 -6.49 13.21 -12.98
C SER A 58 -6.79 14.55 -12.30
N ASN A 59 -7.27 14.52 -11.05
CA ASN A 59 -7.47 15.68 -10.21
C ASN A 59 -6.93 15.34 -8.80
N PRO A 60 -5.70 15.75 -8.44
CA PRO A 60 -5.12 15.41 -7.16
C PRO A 60 -5.93 16.08 -6.04
N LEU A 61 -6.64 15.27 -5.26
CA LEU A 61 -7.43 15.74 -4.13
C LEU A 61 -6.57 16.51 -3.11
N LEU A 62 -5.29 16.16 -3.00
CA LEU A 62 -4.34 16.71 -2.05
C LEU A 62 -3.05 17.20 -2.73
N GLU A 63 -2.74 18.48 -2.53
CA GLU A 63 -1.40 19.03 -2.72
C GLU A 63 -0.54 18.74 -1.49
N THR A 64 0.74 18.43 -1.72
CA THR A 64 1.76 18.23 -0.69
C THR A 64 1.33 17.25 0.43
N PRO A 65 0.96 16.00 0.09
CA PRO A 65 0.53 15.04 1.09
C PRO A 65 1.68 14.72 2.07
N GLY A 66 1.41 14.91 3.36
CA GLY A 66 2.22 14.43 4.46
C GLY A 66 1.57 13.19 5.07
N VAL A 67 2.35 12.15 5.31
CA VAL A 67 1.90 10.90 5.94
C VAL A 67 2.49 10.82 7.34
N ASP A 68 1.69 10.34 8.28
CA ASP A 68 2.02 10.13 9.70
C ASP A 68 1.47 8.75 10.08
N LEU A 69 2.35 7.81 10.41
CA LEU A 69 1.96 6.45 10.82
C LEU A 69 1.61 6.43 12.30
N ARG A 70 0.46 5.83 12.61
CA ARG A 70 -0.03 5.69 13.99
C ARG A 70 -0.45 4.24 14.22
N PRO A 71 -0.46 3.76 15.47
CA PRO A 71 -0.91 2.41 15.77
C PRO A 71 -2.32 2.13 15.20
N GLY A 72 -2.36 1.28 14.18
CA GLY A 72 -3.59 0.89 13.48
C GLY A 72 -4.11 1.83 12.38
N GLU A 73 -3.50 3.00 12.14
CA GLU A 73 -3.96 3.94 11.11
C GLU A 73 -2.81 4.66 10.38
N VAL A 74 -3.04 5.01 9.12
CA VAL A 74 -2.22 5.94 8.35
C VAL A 74 -2.93 7.27 8.32
N PHE A 75 -2.37 8.28 8.99
CA PHE A 75 -2.92 9.62 9.00
C PHE A 75 -2.29 10.44 7.88
N VAL A 76 -3.11 10.93 6.96
CA VAL A 76 -2.67 11.72 5.81
C VAL A 76 -3.14 13.15 5.98
N ARG A 77 -2.25 14.12 5.81
CA ARG A 77 -2.54 15.56 5.81
C ARG A 77 -2.15 16.17 4.47
N GLY A 78 -2.80 17.26 4.09
CA GLY A 78 -2.36 18.06 2.96
C GLY A 78 -3.27 19.25 2.71
N ILE A 79 -3.19 19.81 1.52
CA ILE A 79 -3.96 20.99 1.10
C ILE A 79 -4.87 20.60 -0.06
N ILE A 80 -6.15 20.91 0.02
CA ILE A 80 -7.07 20.81 -1.12
C ILE A 80 -7.14 22.16 -1.82
N VAL A 81 -7.14 22.14 -3.15
CA VAL A 81 -7.54 23.30 -3.97
C VAL A 81 -8.99 23.12 -4.38
N THR A 82 -9.87 23.99 -3.88
CA THR A 82 -11.29 23.95 -4.24
C THR A 82 -11.51 24.41 -5.68
N GLU A 83 -12.70 24.19 -6.24
CA GLU A 83 -13.06 24.71 -7.58
C GLU A 83 -12.91 26.24 -7.70
N ARG A 84 -12.95 26.97 -6.58
CA ARG A 84 -12.75 28.42 -6.53
C ARG A 84 -11.28 28.84 -6.47
N GLY A 85 -10.36 27.87 -6.37
CA GLY A 85 -8.93 28.10 -6.18
C GLY A 85 -8.51 28.29 -4.72
N ASP A 86 -9.44 28.21 -3.76
CA ASP A 86 -9.12 28.33 -2.34
C ASP A 86 -8.29 27.13 -1.87
N ARG A 87 -7.24 27.39 -1.09
CA ARG A 87 -6.36 26.37 -0.50
C ARG A 87 -6.80 26.07 0.93
N VAL A 88 -7.37 24.89 1.13
CA VAL A 88 -7.94 24.48 2.42
C VAL A 88 -7.10 23.33 2.99
N PRO A 89 -6.51 23.48 4.19
CA PRO A 89 -5.83 22.37 4.84
C PRO A 89 -6.84 21.30 5.22
N GLY A 90 -6.42 20.04 5.17
CA GLY A 90 -7.19 18.98 5.78
C GLY A 90 -6.45 17.68 5.91
N SER A 91 -7.19 16.67 6.34
CA SER A 91 -6.65 15.40 6.75
C SER A 91 -7.61 14.25 6.55
N MET A 92 -7.06 13.05 6.44
CA MET A 92 -7.82 11.81 6.44
C MET A 92 -7.15 10.72 7.26
N SER A 93 -7.94 9.85 7.87
CA SER A 93 -7.47 8.65 8.56
C SER A 93 -7.77 7.42 7.71
N VAL A 94 -6.72 6.68 7.34
CA VAL A 94 -6.79 5.49 6.49
C VAL A 94 -6.45 4.26 7.30
N TYR A 95 -7.37 3.31 7.33
CA TYR A 95 -7.20 2.02 7.99
C TYR A 95 -6.91 0.95 6.94
N ILE A 96 -5.86 0.17 7.15
CA ILE A 96 -5.45 -0.90 6.26
C ILE A 96 -5.49 -2.21 7.05
N SER A 97 -6.17 -3.22 6.49
CA SER A 97 -6.31 -4.53 7.12
C SER A 97 -6.21 -5.66 6.09
N ALA A 98 -5.89 -6.86 6.55
CA ALA A 98 -6.01 -8.07 5.75
C ALA A 98 -7.44 -8.61 5.86
N SER A 99 -8.12 -8.81 4.73
CA SER A 99 -9.47 -9.38 4.69
C SER A 99 -9.67 -10.23 3.43
N ASN A 100 -10.25 -11.42 3.60
CA ASN A 100 -10.52 -12.38 2.51
C ASN A 100 -9.28 -12.70 1.65
N GLY A 101 -8.09 -12.74 2.26
CA GLY A 101 -6.82 -13.01 1.58
C GLY A 101 -6.28 -11.84 0.74
N GLY A 102 -6.89 -10.65 0.83
CA GLY A 102 -6.43 -9.42 0.19
C GLY A 102 -6.28 -8.26 1.18
N LEU A 103 -5.84 -7.11 0.66
CA LEU A 103 -5.84 -5.85 1.42
C LEU A 103 -7.22 -5.20 1.36
N SER A 104 -7.72 -4.80 2.51
CA SER A 104 -8.89 -3.95 2.68
C SER A 104 -8.44 -2.60 3.21
N VAL A 105 -8.86 -1.55 2.51
CA VAL A 105 -8.58 -0.15 2.86
C VAL A 105 -9.90 0.53 3.16
N ARG A 106 -9.94 1.27 4.26
CA ARG A 106 -11.11 2.00 4.73
C ARG A 106 -10.69 3.38 5.20
N ILE A 107 -11.34 4.41 4.70
CA ILE A 107 -11.17 5.80 5.12
C ILE A 107 -12.39 6.17 5.98
N ASP A 108 -12.17 6.61 7.22
CA ASP A 108 -13.27 6.97 8.14
C ASP A 108 -13.43 8.47 8.29
N ASN A 109 -12.36 9.13 8.71
CA ASN A 109 -12.38 10.55 9.03
C ASN A 109 -11.77 11.28 7.86
N VAL A 110 -12.55 12.17 7.25
CA VAL A 110 -12.08 13.10 6.23
C VAL A 110 -12.50 14.49 6.66
N ASP A 111 -11.53 15.33 7.00
CA ASP A 111 -11.75 16.70 7.43
C ASP A 111 -11.01 17.64 6.50
N PHE A 112 -11.77 18.38 5.68
CA PHE A 112 -11.27 19.43 4.79
C PHE A 112 -11.96 20.75 5.07
N GLY A 113 -11.90 21.23 6.32
CA GLY A 113 -12.36 22.58 6.66
C GLY A 113 -13.85 22.79 6.41
N ASN A 114 -14.68 21.90 6.97
CA ASN A 114 -16.14 21.85 6.79
C ASN A 114 -16.64 21.42 5.40
N LEU A 115 -15.75 21.04 4.47
CA LEU A 115 -16.17 20.34 3.26
C LEU A 115 -16.58 18.92 3.63
N THR A 116 -17.89 18.64 3.55
CA THR A 116 -18.38 17.26 3.60
C THR A 116 -17.94 16.58 2.32
N VAL A 117 -16.88 15.77 2.40
CA VAL A 117 -16.52 14.90 1.29
C VAL A 117 -17.67 13.91 1.11
N GLN A 118 -18.19 13.85 -0.11
CA GLN A 118 -19.29 12.96 -0.42
C GLN A 118 -18.80 11.51 -0.26
N SER A 119 -19.58 10.67 0.41
CA SER A 119 -19.26 9.26 0.65
C SER A 119 -18.86 8.51 -0.63
N ALA A 120 -19.49 8.85 -1.76
CA ALA A 120 -19.18 8.27 -3.07
C ALA A 120 -17.73 8.52 -3.54
N GLU A 121 -17.10 9.62 -3.13
CA GLU A 121 -15.74 9.95 -3.49
C GLU A 121 -14.73 9.20 -2.61
N ILE A 122 -15.05 9.06 -1.32
CA ILE A 122 -14.33 8.20 -0.38
C ILE A 122 -14.36 6.74 -0.84
N ASP A 123 -15.51 6.25 -1.29
CA ASP A 123 -15.67 4.89 -1.81
C ASP A 123 -14.83 4.65 -3.07
N ARG A 124 -14.74 5.64 -3.97
CA ARG A 124 -13.86 5.55 -5.16
C ARG A 124 -12.39 5.52 -4.77
N ILE A 125 -11.98 6.29 -3.75
CA ILE A 125 -10.60 6.27 -3.25
C ILE A 125 -10.30 4.91 -2.61
N ASN A 126 -11.17 4.42 -1.74
CA ASN A 126 -11.04 3.08 -1.14
C ASN A 126 -10.91 2.01 -2.23
N ALA A 127 -11.77 2.06 -3.25
CA ALA A 127 -11.71 1.14 -4.38
C ALA A 127 -10.42 1.29 -5.18
N SER A 128 -9.97 2.52 -5.48
CA SER A 128 -8.75 2.76 -6.26
C SER A 128 -7.47 2.31 -5.53
N ILE A 129 -7.38 2.57 -4.22
CA ILE A 129 -6.26 2.11 -3.40
C ILE A 129 -6.30 0.58 -3.28
N ALA A 130 -7.47 0.01 -2.95
CA ALA A 130 -7.65 -1.43 -2.87
C ALA A 130 -7.30 -2.11 -4.21
N GLU A 131 -7.72 -1.55 -5.33
CA GLU A 131 -7.43 -2.08 -6.66
C GLU A 131 -5.95 -1.95 -7.01
N GLY A 132 -5.30 -0.82 -6.71
CA GLY A 132 -3.85 -0.66 -6.90
C GLY A 132 -3.04 -1.70 -6.11
N LEU A 133 -3.42 -1.92 -4.86
CA LEU A 133 -2.83 -2.94 -3.99
C LEU A 133 -3.14 -4.36 -4.47
N GLN A 134 -4.37 -4.62 -4.89
CA GLN A 134 -4.79 -5.92 -5.45
C GLN A 134 -4.12 -6.22 -6.78
N ARG A 135 -3.95 -5.25 -7.69
CA ARG A 135 -3.22 -5.45 -8.96
C ARG A 135 -1.75 -5.78 -8.68
N SER A 136 -1.14 -5.12 -7.70
CA SER A 136 0.21 -5.47 -7.23
C SER A 136 0.28 -6.91 -6.70
N ALA A 137 -0.74 -7.36 -5.97
CA ALA A 137 -0.83 -8.74 -5.46
C ALA A 137 -1.19 -9.80 -6.53
N ALA A 138 -2.17 -9.53 -7.40
CA ALA A 138 -2.76 -10.46 -8.37
C ALA A 138 -1.82 -10.78 -9.54
N ASN A 139 -0.88 -9.89 -9.87
CA ASN A 139 0.20 -10.20 -10.81
C ASN A 139 1.08 -11.39 -10.32
N ASN A 140 0.97 -11.79 -9.05
CA ASN A 140 1.56 -13.01 -8.51
C ASN A 140 0.53 -14.15 -8.53
N ASN A 141 0.46 -14.85 -9.66
CA ASN A 141 -0.42 -15.99 -10.00
C ASN A 141 -0.22 -17.26 -9.13
N SER A 142 0.20 -17.13 -7.86
CA SER A 142 0.72 -18.21 -7.00
C SER A 142 -0.27 -18.72 -5.94
N GLY A 143 -1.46 -18.14 -5.83
CA GLY A 143 -2.38 -18.42 -4.70
C GLY A 143 -1.93 -17.75 -3.40
N ALA A 144 -1.07 -16.74 -3.50
CA ALA A 144 -0.62 -15.94 -2.36
C ALA A 144 -1.78 -15.13 -1.77
N GLN A 145 -1.83 -15.05 -0.44
CA GLN A 145 -2.84 -14.31 0.31
C GLN A 145 -2.16 -13.35 1.27
N ILE A 146 -2.75 -12.17 1.44
CA ILE A 146 -2.34 -11.23 2.49
C ILE A 146 -3.04 -11.66 3.77
N THR A 147 -2.25 -12.06 4.77
CA THR A 147 -2.73 -12.69 6.00
C THR A 147 -2.65 -11.78 7.21
N ASN A 148 -1.75 -10.80 7.18
CA ASN A 148 -1.60 -9.84 8.27
C ASN A 148 -1.24 -8.45 7.74
N VAL A 149 -1.71 -7.43 8.44
CA VAL A 149 -1.27 -6.04 8.29
C VAL A 149 -1.04 -5.48 9.68
N THR A 150 0.09 -4.82 9.89
CA THR A 150 0.41 -4.18 11.16
C THR A 150 0.96 -2.78 10.90
N ILE A 151 0.33 -1.80 11.54
CA ILE A 151 0.72 -0.38 11.45
C ILE A 151 1.19 0.03 12.84
N THR A 152 2.44 0.48 12.93
CA THR A 152 3.03 1.05 14.15
C THR A 152 3.14 2.58 14.00
N ASP A 153 3.82 3.20 14.95
CA ASP A 153 4.23 4.61 14.91
C ASP A 153 5.22 4.97 13.78
N THR A 154 5.87 3.96 13.19
CA THR A 154 7.02 4.18 12.29
C THR A 154 6.99 3.28 11.06
N THR A 155 6.24 2.18 11.12
CA THR A 155 6.25 1.14 10.08
C THR A 155 4.85 0.68 9.70
N LEU A 156 4.69 0.39 8.42
CA LEU A 156 3.58 -0.38 7.87
C LEU A 156 4.14 -1.71 7.39
N SER A 157 3.67 -2.81 7.97
CA SER A 157 4.05 -4.16 7.55
C SER A 157 2.85 -4.94 7.07
N PHE A 158 3.05 -5.78 6.06
CA PHE A 158 2.07 -6.77 5.64
C PHE A 158 2.75 -8.10 5.36
N THR A 159 2.05 -9.18 5.72
CA THR A 159 2.51 -10.55 5.53
C THR A 159 1.73 -11.19 4.40
N ILE A 160 2.47 -11.72 3.43
CA ILE A 160 1.96 -12.51 2.32
C ILE A 160 2.29 -13.97 2.60
N THR A 161 1.31 -14.85 2.53
CA THR A 161 1.47 -16.30 2.64
C THR A 161 1.13 -16.95 1.31
N ALA A 162 2.06 -17.71 0.74
CA ALA A 162 1.84 -18.48 -0.47
C ALA A 162 1.94 -19.99 -0.19
N PRO A 163 0.98 -20.81 -0.65
CA PRO A 163 1.08 -22.25 -0.50
C PRO A 163 2.23 -22.79 -1.35
N ARG A 164 2.94 -23.78 -0.82
CA ARG A 164 4.02 -24.44 -1.56
C ARG A 164 3.41 -25.29 -2.67
N ARG A 165 3.70 -24.94 -3.93
CA ARG A 165 3.30 -25.78 -5.08
C ARG A 165 4.06 -27.10 -4.98
N ARG A 166 3.31 -28.20 -4.83
CA ARG A 166 3.83 -29.58 -4.92
C ARG A 166 4.17 -29.93 -6.36
#